data_AF-A0A529MFC9-F1
#
_entry.id   AF-A0A529MFC9-F1
#
_cell.length_a   1.000
_cell.length_b   1.000
_cell.length_c   1.000
_cell.angle_alpha   90.00
_cell.angle_beta   90.00
_cell.angle_gamma   90.00
#
_symmetry.space_group_name_H-M   'P 1'
#
loop_
_entity.id
_entity.type
_entity.pdbx_description
1 polymer ?
#
loop_
_entity_poly.entity_id
_entity_poly.type
_entity_poly.pdbx_seq_one_letter_code
_entity_poly.pdbx_strand_id
1 'polypeptide(L)'
;DDHTALSVRKNKAGHHRWGAPPDIEELIRALARQLPDRAIASLLNRLGKTTGRQNGWTQSRVCTFRNQHDIAVYKKDERSERGEYTLQETAAKLGLRPMTVLRMIRAGDLKAEQYCKGTPWIIRHEDIEQLDIQHHSGRSGHSPLSQSQDQQIQLFQ
;
A
#
# COMPACT_ATOMS: atom_id res chain seq x y z
N ASP A 1 -18.63 17.20 -32.63
CA ASP A 1 -18.17 17.89 -31.41
C ASP A 1 -18.32 16.97 -30.22
N ASP A 2 -17.19 16.66 -29.58
CA ASP A 2 -17.08 15.85 -28.36
C ASP A 2 -17.76 16.50 -27.16
N HIS A 3 -18.55 15.72 -26.40
CA HIS A 3 -18.72 15.94 -24.95
C HIS A 3 -19.03 14.62 -24.21
N THR A 4 -18.02 13.79 -23.94
CA THR A 4 -18.16 12.68 -23.00
C THR A 4 -18.24 13.21 -21.56
N ALA A 5 -19.42 13.18 -20.96
CA ALA A 5 -19.64 13.61 -19.58
C ALA A 5 -19.00 12.64 -18.58
N LEU A 6 -17.78 12.96 -18.12
CA LEU A 6 -17.08 12.24 -17.05
C LEU A 6 -17.79 12.43 -15.69
N SER A 7 -18.73 11.53 -15.40
CA SER A 7 -19.37 11.44 -14.08
C SER A 7 -18.41 10.87 -13.04
N VAL A 8 -17.58 11.75 -12.47
CA VAL A 8 -16.71 11.40 -11.33
C VAL A 8 -17.60 11.02 -10.15
N ARG A 9 -17.55 9.75 -9.74
CA ARG A 9 -18.13 9.31 -8.46
C ARG A 9 -17.51 10.15 -7.35
N LYS A 10 -18.30 11.05 -6.77
CA LYS A 10 -17.90 11.90 -5.64
C LYS A 10 -17.28 11.03 -4.55
N ASN A 11 -15.98 11.20 -4.28
CA ASN A 11 -15.32 10.59 -3.12
C ASN A 11 -16.04 11.09 -1.86
N LYS A 12 -16.83 10.21 -1.26
CA LYS A 12 -17.79 10.58 -0.22
C LYS A 12 -17.07 10.77 1.11
N ALA A 13 -16.80 12.04 1.40
CA ALA A 13 -16.29 12.59 2.66
C ALA A 13 -14.90 12.09 3.11
N GLY A 14 -14.01 13.06 3.36
CA GLY A 14 -12.86 12.88 4.23
C GLY A 14 -13.30 12.74 5.69
N HIS A 15 -14.00 11.65 6.02
CA HIS A 15 -14.32 11.31 7.41
C HIS A 15 -13.07 10.76 8.10
N HIS A 16 -12.39 11.66 8.79
CA HIS A 16 -11.43 11.40 9.85
C HIS A 16 -11.99 10.34 10.83
N ARG A 17 -11.57 9.07 10.67
CA ARG A 17 -12.03 7.91 11.47
C ARG A 17 -11.43 7.86 12.89
N TRP A 18 -11.22 9.02 13.52
CA TRP A 18 -10.80 9.10 14.93
C TRP A 18 -11.89 9.76 15.75
N GLY A 19 -12.92 8.99 16.10
CA GLY A 19 -13.88 9.32 17.16
C GLY A 19 -13.32 9.05 18.56
N ALA A 20 -12.26 8.24 18.64
CA ALA A 20 -11.39 8.06 19.79
C ALA A 20 -9.96 7.83 19.28
N PRO A 21 -8.90 8.14 20.06
CA PRO A 21 -7.63 7.47 19.85
C PRO A 21 -7.86 5.96 20.04
N PRO A 22 -7.37 5.08 19.15
CA PRO A 22 -7.35 3.64 19.45
C PRO A 22 -6.53 3.44 20.72
N ASP A 23 -6.85 2.38 21.45
CA ASP A 23 -6.05 2.04 22.62
C ASP A 23 -4.59 1.85 22.17
N ILE A 24 -3.67 2.31 23.03
CA ILE A 24 -2.25 2.19 22.78
C ILE A 24 -1.84 0.71 22.64
N GLU A 25 -2.57 -0.19 23.31
CA GLU A 25 -2.47 -1.64 23.11
C GLU A 25 -2.85 -2.06 21.70
N GLU A 26 -4.03 -1.70 21.18
CA GLU A 26 -4.48 -2.06 19.83
C GLU A 26 -3.52 -1.53 18.76
N LEU A 27 -3.06 -0.29 18.92
CA LEU A 27 -2.08 0.33 18.03
C LEU A 27 -0.76 -0.44 18.06
N ILE A 28 -0.21 -0.75 19.25
CA ILE A 28 1.04 -1.51 19.35
C ILE A 28 0.86 -2.93 18.80
N ARG A 29 -0.27 -3.59 19.06
CA ARG A 29 -0.58 -4.94 18.55
C ARG A 29 -0.66 -4.96 17.01
N ALA A 30 -1.31 -3.97 16.40
CA ALA A 30 -1.36 -3.83 14.94
C ALA A 30 0.03 -3.54 14.35
N LEU A 31 0.83 -2.69 15.00
CA LEU A 31 2.17 -2.35 14.52
C LEU A 31 3.19 -3.47 14.72
N ALA A 32 3.11 -4.26 15.80
CA ALA A 32 4.03 -5.37 16.08
C ALA A 32 3.97 -6.49 15.02
N ARG A 33 2.82 -6.68 14.36
CA ARG A 33 2.69 -7.58 13.21
C ARG A 33 3.44 -7.09 11.94
N GLN A 34 3.94 -5.85 11.97
CA GLN A 34 4.40 -5.12 10.77
C GLN A 34 5.76 -4.42 10.97
N LEU A 35 6.19 -4.16 12.20
CA LEU A 35 7.36 -3.32 12.50
C LEU A 35 8.13 -3.86 13.71
N PRO A 36 9.47 -3.79 13.70
CA PRO A 36 10.25 -4.03 14.91
C PRO A 36 10.03 -2.90 15.94
N ASP A 37 10.13 -3.24 17.23
CA ASP A 37 9.85 -2.36 18.38
C ASP A 37 10.51 -0.95 18.30
N ARG A 38 11.70 -0.84 17.70
CA ARG A 38 12.39 0.44 17.47
C ARG A 38 11.65 1.37 16.49
N ALA A 39 11.07 0.82 15.44
CA ALA A 39 10.27 1.56 14.46
C ALA A 39 8.91 1.94 15.04
N ILE A 40 8.30 1.05 15.84
CA ILE A 40 7.08 1.34 16.61
C ILE A 40 7.31 2.54 17.54
N ALA A 41 8.36 2.51 18.37
CA ALA A 41 8.68 3.61 19.29
C ALA A 41 8.85 4.95 18.57
N SER A 42 9.55 4.93 17.42
CA SER A 42 9.78 6.11 16.58
C SER A 42 8.48 6.67 15.97
N LEU A 43 7.55 5.80 15.59
CA LEU A 43 6.23 6.19 15.10
C LEU A 43 5.34 6.74 16.23
N LEU A 44 5.29 6.09 17.39
CA LEU A 44 4.48 6.54 18.53
C LEU A 44 4.90 7.95 18.98
N ASN A 45 6.20 8.22 19.07
CA ASN A 45 6.72 9.56 19.36
C ASN A 45 6.33 10.58 18.28
N ARG A 46 6.40 10.22 17.00
CA ARG A 46 5.96 11.09 15.88
C ARG A 46 4.46 11.37 15.89
N LEU A 47 3.65 10.45 16.42
CA LEU A 47 2.21 10.61 16.63
C LEU A 47 1.87 11.36 17.94
N GLY A 48 2.86 11.88 18.66
CA GLY A 48 2.66 12.57 19.94
C GLY A 48 2.16 11.67 21.07
N LYS A 49 2.29 10.34 20.93
CA LYS A 49 1.85 9.40 21.96
C LYS A 49 2.91 9.28 23.06
N THR A 50 2.48 9.38 24.30
CA THR A 50 3.28 9.09 25.50
C THR A 50 2.87 7.75 26.10
N THR A 51 3.70 7.24 27.01
CA THR A 51 3.33 6.18 27.95
C THR A 51 2.43 6.75 29.06
N GLY A 52 1.76 5.90 29.84
CA GLY A 52 0.93 6.33 30.98
C GLY A 52 1.67 7.15 32.06
N ARG A 53 3.02 7.11 32.09
CA ARG A 53 3.87 7.95 32.94
C ARG A 53 4.36 9.23 32.22
N GLN A 54 3.68 9.67 31.17
CA GLN A 54 4.05 10.80 30.29
C GLN A 54 5.47 10.76 29.69
N ASN A 55 6.12 9.60 29.71
CA ASN A 55 7.42 9.41 29.08
C ASN A 55 7.25 9.06 27.59
N GLY A 56 8.17 9.51 26.74
CA GLY A 56 8.25 9.08 25.34
C GLY A 56 8.59 7.59 25.20
N TRP A 57 8.27 7.02 24.04
CA TRP A 57 8.50 5.62 23.71
C TRP A 57 9.96 5.37 23.32
N THR A 58 10.50 4.26 23.83
CA THR A 58 11.80 3.70 23.44
C THR A 58 11.61 2.24 23.02
N GLN A 59 12.57 1.66 22.30
CA GLN A 59 12.52 0.24 21.93
C GLN A 59 12.28 -0.66 23.15
N SER A 60 12.99 -0.42 24.26
CA SER A 60 12.83 -1.19 25.50
C SER A 60 11.43 -1.04 26.10
N ARG A 61 10.86 0.18 26.09
CA ARG A 61 9.49 0.41 26.59
C ARG A 61 8.43 -0.28 25.72
N VAL A 62 8.61 -0.28 24.39
CA VAL A 62 7.74 -1.06 23.49
C VAL A 62 7.89 -2.54 23.78
N CYS A 63 9.11 -3.08 23.91
CA CYS A 63 9.33 -4.50 24.21
C CYS A 63 8.72 -4.93 25.56
N THR A 64 8.90 -4.13 26.62
CA THR A 64 8.26 -4.38 27.93
C THR A 64 6.74 -4.36 27.84
N PHE A 65 6.16 -3.34 27.20
CA PHE A 65 4.71 -3.25 26.98
C PHE A 65 4.20 -4.46 26.16
N ARG A 66 4.91 -4.80 25.07
CA ARG A 66 4.59 -5.91 24.19
C ARG A 66 4.58 -7.25 24.95
N ASN A 67 5.53 -7.47 25.86
CA ASN A 67 5.56 -8.64 26.75
C ASN A 67 4.48 -8.61 27.84
N GLN A 68 4.07 -7.44 28.34
CA GLN A 68 3.03 -7.30 29.37
C GLN A 68 1.60 -7.53 28.84
N HIS A 69 1.40 -7.39 27.52
CA HIS A 69 0.10 -7.52 26.85
C HIS A 69 0.05 -8.71 25.85
N ASP A 70 0.96 -9.68 26.01
CA ASP A 70 1.10 -10.90 25.20
C ASP A 70 1.10 -10.67 23.68
N ILE A 71 1.72 -9.58 23.23
CA ILE A 71 1.81 -9.22 21.82
C ILE A 71 3.02 -9.95 21.18
N ALA A 72 2.80 -10.63 20.07
CA ALA A 72 3.86 -11.34 19.34
C ALA A 72 4.95 -10.40 18.81
N VAL A 73 6.20 -10.87 18.78
CA VAL A 73 7.33 -10.17 18.16
C VAL A 73 7.17 -10.15 16.63
N TYR A 74 7.54 -9.05 15.99
CA TYR A 74 7.65 -8.96 14.53
C TYR A 74 8.54 -10.07 13.95
N LYS A 75 7.95 -10.93 13.13
CA LYS A 75 8.64 -11.89 12.27
C LYS A 75 8.59 -11.38 10.83
N LYS A 76 9.75 -11.28 10.18
CA LYS A 76 9.86 -10.77 8.81
C LYS A 76 9.15 -11.68 7.81
N ASP A 77 9.32 -12.99 7.97
CA ASP A 77 8.90 -13.98 6.98
C ASP A 77 7.37 -14.24 7.05
N GLU A 78 6.79 -14.17 8.25
CA GLU A 78 5.34 -14.26 8.51
C GLU A 78 4.51 -13.23 7.72
N ARG A 79 5.09 -12.06 7.38
CA ARG A 79 4.43 -11.10 6.49
C ARG A 79 4.37 -11.62 5.05
N SER A 80 5.51 -12.09 4.53
CA SER A 80 5.61 -12.61 3.16
C SER A 80 4.72 -13.83 2.95
N GLU A 81 4.61 -14.70 3.98
CA GLU A 81 3.70 -15.85 4.03
C GLU A 81 2.22 -15.45 3.91
N ARG A 82 1.82 -14.30 4.45
CA ARG A 82 0.46 -13.74 4.27
C ARG A 82 0.24 -13.03 2.93
N GLY A 83 1.25 -12.98 2.06
CA GLY A 83 1.19 -12.21 0.83
C GLY A 83 1.14 -10.69 1.04
N GLU A 84 1.56 -10.21 2.20
CA GLU A 84 1.66 -8.76 2.50
C GLU A 84 3.06 -8.25 2.18
N TYR A 85 3.17 -7.05 1.60
CA TYR A 85 4.46 -6.44 1.27
C TYR A 85 4.47 -4.96 1.64
N THR A 86 5.60 -4.47 2.18
CA THR A 86 5.79 -3.04 2.34
C THR A 86 6.07 -2.36 1.00
N LEU A 87 5.92 -1.05 0.95
CA LEU A 87 6.33 -0.22 -0.17
C LEU A 87 7.79 -0.46 -0.62
N GLN A 88 8.72 -0.74 0.31
CA GLN A 88 10.11 -1.03 -0.04
C GLN A 88 10.27 -2.44 -0.65
N GLU A 89 9.59 -3.44 -0.09
CA GLU A 89 9.61 -4.82 -0.61
C GLU A 89 8.92 -4.93 -1.97
N THR A 90 7.82 -4.19 -2.17
CA THR A 90 7.11 -4.08 -3.45
C THR A 90 7.97 -3.38 -4.51
N ALA A 91 8.67 -2.30 -4.13
CA ALA A 91 9.62 -1.63 -5.01
C ALA A 91 10.76 -2.57 -5.44
N ALA A 92 11.30 -3.36 -4.50
CA ALA A 92 12.32 -4.35 -4.79
C ALA A 92 11.81 -5.48 -5.71
N LYS A 93 10.59 -6.00 -5.48
CA LYS A 93 9.95 -7.01 -6.34
C LYS A 93 9.77 -6.54 -7.79
N LEU A 94 9.28 -5.32 -7.98
CA LEU A 94 8.98 -4.75 -9.30
C LEU A 94 10.20 -4.11 -10.00
N GLY A 95 11.38 -4.13 -9.36
CA GLY A 95 12.57 -3.40 -9.85
C GLY A 95 12.38 -1.87 -9.91
N LEU A 96 11.41 -1.33 -9.18
CA LEU A 96 11.05 0.10 -9.18
C LEU A 96 11.74 0.87 -8.05
N ARG A 97 11.80 2.19 -8.18
CA ARG A 97 12.18 3.06 -7.06
C ARG A 97 11.01 3.18 -6.07
N PRO A 98 11.25 3.18 -4.74
CA PRO A 98 10.20 3.39 -3.72
C PRO A 98 9.29 4.60 -3.97
N MET A 99 9.85 5.69 -4.51
CA MET A 99 9.09 6.90 -4.86
C MET A 99 8.09 6.68 -6.01
N THR A 100 8.38 5.77 -6.94
CA THR A 100 7.45 5.38 -8.02
C THR A 100 6.26 4.65 -7.43
N VAL A 101 6.50 3.62 -6.61
CA VAL A 101 5.43 2.87 -5.91
C VAL A 101 4.57 3.81 -5.05
N LEU A 102 5.18 4.77 -4.35
CA LEU A 102 4.43 5.78 -3.58
C LEU A 102 3.53 6.66 -4.46
N ARG A 103 3.96 7.00 -5.68
CA ARG A 103 3.13 7.78 -6.62
C ARG A 103 1.95 6.97 -7.14
N MET A 104 2.15 5.70 -7.45
CA MET A 104 1.09 4.79 -7.93
C MET A 104 0.00 4.58 -6.87
N ILE A 105 0.40 4.39 -5.60
CA ILE A 105 -0.53 4.34 -4.45
C ILE A 105 -1.34 5.64 -4.33
N ARG A 106 -0.69 6.80 -4.53
CA ARG A 106 -1.35 8.11 -4.43
C ARG A 106 -2.25 8.44 -5.63
N ALA A 107 -1.96 7.89 -6.81
CA ALA A 107 -2.79 8.01 -7.99
C ALA A 107 -4.00 7.07 -7.95
N GLY A 108 -3.89 5.95 -7.21
CA GLY A 108 -4.91 4.90 -7.11
C GLY A 108 -4.62 3.69 -8.00
N ASP A 109 -3.52 3.70 -8.75
CA ASP A 109 -3.10 2.63 -9.67
C ASP A 109 -2.72 1.34 -8.93
N LEU A 110 -2.18 1.48 -7.71
CA LEU A 110 -1.80 0.36 -6.84
C LEU A 110 -2.57 0.46 -5.52
N LYS A 111 -3.37 -0.56 -5.19
CA LYS A 111 -4.05 -0.59 -3.88
C LYS A 111 -3.01 -0.82 -2.78
N ALA A 112 -3.12 -0.03 -1.72
CA ALA A 112 -2.32 -0.20 -0.52
C ALA A 112 -3.08 0.34 0.69
N GLU A 113 -2.88 -0.30 1.83
CA GLU A 113 -3.50 0.07 3.11
C GLU A 113 -2.45 0.63 4.06
N GLN A 114 -2.85 1.61 4.88
CA GLN A 114 -2.01 2.22 5.90
C GLN A 114 -2.82 2.26 7.21
N TYR A 115 -2.33 1.62 8.28
CA TYR A 115 -3.06 1.55 9.55
C TYR A 115 -3.23 2.94 10.19
N CYS A 116 -2.18 3.76 10.15
CA CYS A 116 -2.27 5.18 10.49
C CYS A 116 -1.20 6.02 9.80
N LYS A 117 -1.40 7.34 9.69
CA LYS A 117 -0.47 8.25 9.01
C LYS A 117 0.96 8.08 9.51
N GLY A 118 1.84 7.55 8.65
CA GLY A 118 3.25 7.33 8.95
C GLY A 118 3.65 5.87 9.24
N THR A 119 2.72 4.91 9.25
CA THR A 119 3.06 3.48 9.16
C THR A 119 3.56 3.13 7.76
N PRO A 120 4.20 1.97 7.56
CA PRO A 120 4.34 1.41 6.22
C PRO A 120 2.99 1.34 5.52
N TRP A 121 3.02 1.50 4.20
CA TRP A 121 1.98 1.01 3.31
C TRP A 121 2.13 -0.50 3.18
N ILE A 122 1.03 -1.22 3.33
CA ILE A 122 0.92 -2.66 3.12
C ILE A 122 0.16 -2.90 1.82
N ILE A 123 0.75 -3.68 0.93
CA ILE A 123 0.26 -4.00 -0.42
C ILE A 123 0.07 -5.51 -0.47
N ARG A 124 -1.06 -6.01 -1.01
CA ARG A 124 -1.32 -7.45 -1.14
C ARG A 124 -0.64 -8.00 -2.40
N HIS A 125 -0.28 -9.28 -2.36
CA HIS A 125 0.39 -9.98 -3.48
C HIS A 125 -0.39 -9.85 -4.79
N GLU A 126 -1.71 -10.03 -4.73
CA GLU A 126 -2.65 -9.89 -5.84
C GLU A 126 -2.54 -8.54 -6.56
N ASP A 127 -2.38 -7.44 -5.81
CA ASP A 127 -2.27 -6.09 -6.37
C ASP A 127 -0.89 -5.87 -7.02
N ILE A 128 0.16 -6.57 -6.56
CA ILE A 128 1.51 -6.53 -7.15
C ILE A 128 1.53 -7.33 -8.46
N GLU A 129 0.93 -8.53 -8.48
CA GLU A 129 0.86 -9.38 -9.67
C GLU A 129 0.06 -8.72 -10.80
N GLN A 130 -1.09 -8.12 -10.48
CA GLN A 130 -1.88 -7.35 -11.45
C GLN A 130 -1.07 -6.20 -12.05
N LEU A 131 -0.28 -5.51 -11.24
CA LEU A 131 0.58 -4.42 -11.68
C LEU A 131 1.73 -4.90 -12.58
N ASP A 132 2.35 -6.03 -12.24
CA ASP A 132 3.46 -6.60 -12.99
C ASP A 132 3.00 -7.09 -14.38
N ILE A 133 1.81 -7.69 -14.46
CA ILE A 133 1.16 -8.06 -15.72
C ILE A 133 0.90 -6.81 -16.59
N GLN A 134 0.47 -5.69 -16.00
CA GLN A 134 0.27 -4.43 -16.72
C GLN A 134 1.59 -3.82 -17.20
N HIS A 135 2.65 -3.86 -16.39
CA HIS A 135 3.97 -3.35 -16.77
C HIS A 135 4.64 -4.18 -17.86
N HIS A 136 4.45 -5.50 -17.88
CA HIS A 136 4.97 -6.37 -18.93
C HIS A 136 4.14 -6.31 -20.22
N SER A 137 2.81 -6.24 -20.14
CA SER A 137 1.96 -6.07 -21.32
C SER A 137 2.16 -4.71 -22.01
N GLY A 138 2.41 -3.64 -21.25
CA GLY A 138 2.77 -2.32 -21.79
C GLY A 138 4.12 -2.25 -22.54
N ARG A 139 4.97 -3.27 -22.44
CA ARG A 139 6.20 -3.40 -23.26
C ARG A 139 5.99 -4.19 -24.55
N SER A 140 4.92 -4.99 -24.64
CA SER A 140 4.50 -5.69 -25.85
C SER A 140 3.58 -4.81 -26.70
N GLY A 141 4.05 -3.59 -27.02
CA GLY A 141 3.22 -2.49 -27.52
C GLY A 141 3.72 -1.82 -28.80
N HIS A 142 4.56 -2.48 -29.60
CA HIS A 142 4.90 -1.99 -30.94
C HIS A 142 4.01 -2.68 -31.98
N SER A 143 2.80 -2.17 -32.18
CA SER A 143 1.92 -2.62 -33.26
C SER A 143 2.45 -2.19 -34.63
N PRO A 144 2.34 -3.05 -35.65
CA PRO A 144 1.87 -2.70 -36.97
C PRO A 144 0.34 -2.87 -36.97
N LEU A 145 -0.42 -1.78 -37.09
CA LEU A 145 -0.96 -1.29 -38.36
C LEU A 145 -2.19 -2.08 -38.84
N SER A 146 -3.29 -1.34 -39.00
CA SER A 146 -4.54 -1.82 -39.55
C SER A 146 -4.36 -2.43 -40.94
N GLN A 147 -4.78 -3.68 -41.13
CA GLN A 147 -5.28 -4.17 -42.41
C GLN A 147 -6.81 -4.18 -42.41
N SER A 148 -7.40 -2.98 -42.44
CA SER A 148 -8.69 -2.80 -43.10
C SER A 148 -8.48 -3.08 -44.58
N GLN A 149 -8.77 -4.29 -45.03
CA GLN A 149 -8.79 -4.65 -46.44
C GLN A 149 -10.23 -4.87 -46.91
N ASP A 150 -10.97 -3.76 -46.96
CA ASP A 150 -12.27 -3.67 -47.61
C ASP A 150 -12.16 -2.65 -48.75
N GLN A 151 -11.84 -3.14 -49.95
CA GLN A 151 -12.13 -2.50 -51.24
C GLN A 151 -12.26 -3.56 -52.36
N GLN A 152 -13.45 -4.12 -52.40
CA GLN A 152 -14.21 -4.60 -53.57
C GLN A 152 -13.67 -4.25 -54.99
N ILE A 153 -13.30 -5.27 -55.76
CA ILE A 153 -13.17 -5.34 -57.24
C ILE A 153 -13.37 -6.84 -57.62
N GLN A 154 -14.23 -7.31 -58.55
CA GLN A 154 -15.29 -6.67 -59.35
C GLN A 154 -16.41 -7.70 -59.73
N LEU A 155 -16.93 -7.70 -60.97
CA LEU A 155 -17.87 -8.67 -61.58
C LEU A 155 -17.43 -8.95 -63.05
N PHE A 156 -18.07 -9.90 -63.75
CA PHE A 156 -17.84 -10.35 -65.16
C PHE A 156 -16.64 -11.30 -65.38
N GLN A 157 -16.72 -12.34 -66.23
CA GLN A 157 -17.82 -12.86 -67.08
C GLN A 157 -18.20 -14.30 -66.72
#